data_AF-A0A924Z8Q5-F1
#
_entry.id   AF-A0A924Z8Q5-F1
#
_cell.length_a   1.000
_cell.length_b   1.000
_cell.length_c   1.000
_cell.angle_alpha   90.00
_cell.angle_beta   90.00
_cell.angle_gamma   90.00
#
_symmetry.space_group_name_H-M   'P 1'
#
loop_
_entity.id
_entity.type
_entity.pdbx_description
1 polymer ?
#
loop_
_entity_poly.entity_id
_entity_poly.type
_entity_poly.pdbx_seq_one_letter_code
_entity_poly.pdbx_strand_id
1 'polypeptide(L)'
;MRVSEKGQVTIPKHIRIAAGVAPGSEVSFSMEGSKIVITPVGTGVKDDRRAKLRAAAARVKGSLSPEFRQLGAVEIMAFLRGDEPAPTSLRRGHR
;
A
#
# COMPACT_ATOMS: atom_id res chain seq x y z
N MET A 1 0.31 19.64 -24.62
CA MET A 1 1.25 18.56 -24.99
C MET A 1 0.76 17.95 -26.30
N ARG A 2 1.64 17.70 -27.26
CA ARG A 2 1.31 17.06 -28.55
C ARG A 2 2.02 15.71 -28.64
N VAL A 3 1.40 14.76 -29.31
CA VAL A 3 1.99 13.46 -29.61
C VAL A 3 2.84 13.60 -30.89
N SER A 4 4.05 13.06 -30.90
CA SER A 4 4.89 13.04 -32.09
C SER A 4 4.38 12.03 -33.12
N GLU A 5 4.91 12.08 -34.34
CA GLU A 5 4.57 11.11 -35.40
C GLU A 5 4.83 9.66 -34.97
N LYS A 6 5.83 9.43 -34.11
CA LYS A 6 6.16 8.12 -33.56
C LYS A 6 5.35 7.76 -32.29
N GLY A 7 4.33 8.53 -31.94
CA GLY A 7 3.51 8.28 -30.76
C GLY A 7 4.15 8.72 -29.43
N GLN A 8 5.23 9.50 -29.44
CA GLN A 8 5.89 9.92 -28.21
C GLN A 8 5.19 11.14 -27.60
N VAL A 9 5.09 11.19 -26.26
CA VAL A 9 4.54 12.33 -25.52
C VAL A 9 5.47 12.72 -24.38
N THR A 10 5.57 14.02 -24.10
CA THR A 10 6.35 14.52 -22.98
C THR A 10 5.51 14.56 -21.70
N ILE A 11 6.05 14.01 -20.61
CA ILE A 11 5.41 14.04 -19.29
C ILE A 11 5.88 15.30 -18.54
N PRO A 12 4.98 16.20 -18.09
CA PRO A 12 5.33 17.38 -17.30
C PRO A 12 6.09 17.03 -16.01
N LYS A 13 7.00 17.92 -15.57
CA LYS A 13 7.87 17.70 -14.40
C LYS A 13 7.09 17.34 -13.12
N HIS A 14 6.00 18.06 -12.84
CA HIS A 14 5.20 17.83 -11.65
C HIS A 14 4.54 16.44 -11.64
N ILE A 15 4.05 15.98 -12.80
CA ILE A 15 3.47 14.63 -12.95
C ILE A 15 4.55 13.56 -12.80
N ARG A 16 5.74 13.74 -13.41
CA ARG A 16 6.85 12.80 -13.25
C ARG A 16 7.25 12.59 -11.79
N ILE A 17 7.36 13.68 -11.03
CA ILE A 17 7.71 13.64 -9.61
C ILE A 17 6.62 12.93 -8.81
N ALA A 18 5.35 13.29 -9.04
CA ALA A 18 4.23 12.68 -8.34
C ALA A 18 4.08 11.17 -8.65
N ALA A 19 4.34 10.77 -9.90
CA ALA A 19 4.27 9.38 -10.34
C ALA A 19 5.56 8.58 -10.04
N GLY A 20 6.63 9.23 -9.59
CA GLY A 20 7.93 8.58 -9.34
C GLY A 20 8.65 8.10 -10.60
N VAL A 21 8.38 8.71 -11.76
CA VAL A 21 9.02 8.38 -13.04
C VAL A 21 10.25 9.27 -13.24
N ALA A 22 11.44 8.71 -13.03
CA ALA A 22 12.71 9.39 -13.24
C ALA A 22 13.20 9.21 -14.70
N PRO A 23 14.15 10.05 -15.17
CA PRO A 23 14.84 9.77 -16.42
C PRO A 23 15.46 8.36 -16.40
N GLY A 24 15.22 7.58 -17.46
CA GLY A 24 15.70 6.18 -17.55
C GLY A 24 14.84 5.15 -16.81
N SER A 25 13.73 5.54 -16.18
CA SER A 25 12.79 4.58 -15.59
C SER A 25 12.03 3.79 -16.66
N GLU A 26 11.87 2.49 -16.45
CA GLU A 26 10.96 1.65 -17.22
C GLU A 26 9.51 1.86 -16.76
N VAL A 27 8.58 1.84 -17.73
CA VAL A 27 7.16 2.05 -17.49
C VAL A 27 6.34 1.01 -18.26
N SER A 28 5.23 0.58 -17.65
CA SER A 28 4.24 -0.29 -18.27
C SER A 28 3.04 0.55 -18.66
N PHE A 29 2.47 0.25 -19.82
CA PHE A 29 1.29 0.89 -20.35
C PHE A 29 0.12 -0.09 -20.27
N SER A 30 -0.99 0.37 -19.70
CA SER A 30 -2.26 -0.34 -19.74
C SER A 30 -3.39 0.59 -20.19
N MET A 31 -4.48 -0.02 -20.63
CA MET A 31 -5.70 0.67 -21.04
C MET A 31 -6.76 0.51 -19.96
N GLU A 32 -7.32 1.61 -19.48
CA GLU A 32 -8.50 1.64 -18.61
C GLU A 32 -9.60 2.46 -19.29
N GLY A 33 -10.48 1.77 -20.02
CA GLY A 33 -11.51 2.40 -20.84
C GLY A 33 -10.90 3.31 -21.92
N SER A 34 -11.12 4.61 -21.80
CA SER A 34 -10.56 5.63 -22.70
C SER A 34 -9.27 6.28 -22.18
N LYS A 35 -8.64 5.72 -21.14
CA LYS A 35 -7.44 6.27 -20.50
C LYS A 35 -6.25 5.36 -20.73
N ILE A 36 -5.10 5.96 -21.02
CA ILE A 36 -3.80 5.30 -20.99
C ILE A 36 -3.23 5.47 -19.59
N VAL A 37 -3.01 4.37 -18.89
CA VAL A 37 -2.41 4.35 -17.56
C VAL A 37 -0.94 3.98 -17.69
N ILE A 38 -0.08 4.85 -17.17
CA ILE A 38 1.37 4.65 -17.14
C ILE A 38 1.74 4.29 -15.72
N THR A 39 2.23 3.07 -15.53
CA THR A 39 2.68 2.59 -14.22
C THR A 39 4.21 2.44 -14.26
N PRO A 40 4.96 3.08 -13.35
CA PRO A 40 6.39 2.80 -13.24
C PRO A 40 6.59 1.33 -12.93
N VAL A 41 7.39 0.65 -13.76
CA VAL A 41 7.80 -0.73 -13.51
C VAL A 41 8.88 -0.62 -12.46
N GLY A 42 8.47 -0.65 -11.19
CA GLY A 42 9.40 -0.84 -10.11
C GLY A 42 10.07 -2.19 -10.32
N THR A 43 11.39 -2.23 -10.25
CA THR A 43 12.17 -3.44 -9.99
C THR A 43 11.68 -4.11 -8.70
N GLY A 44 10.57 -4.86 -8.73
CA GLY A 44 10.03 -5.65 -7.62
C GLY A 44 9.61 -4.92 -6.33
N VAL A 45 9.95 -3.64 -6.13
CA VAL A 45 9.92 -3.03 -4.78
C VAL A 45 8.52 -2.88 -4.20
N LYS A 46 7.44 -2.73 -4.99
CA LYS A 46 6.09 -2.56 -4.40
C LYS A 46 5.55 -3.83 -3.73
N ASP A 47 5.77 -5.00 -4.33
CA ASP A 47 5.41 -6.28 -3.70
C ASP A 47 6.34 -6.58 -2.53
N ASP A 48 7.64 -6.35 -2.72
CA ASP A 48 8.66 -6.53 -1.69
C ASP A 48 8.44 -5.63 -0.49
N ARG A 49 7.99 -4.38 -0.67
CA ARG A 49 7.81 -3.45 0.45
C ARG A 49 6.62 -3.85 1.30
N ARG A 50 5.52 -4.32 0.70
CA ARG A 50 4.37 -4.85 1.43
C ARG A 50 4.71 -6.19 2.10
N ALA A 51 5.46 -7.06 1.43
CA ALA A 51 5.96 -8.31 2.00
C ALA A 51 6.94 -8.08 3.15
N LYS A 52 7.91 -7.17 2.99
CA LYS A 52 8.87 -6.76 4.03
C LYS A 52 8.18 -6.11 5.21
N LEU A 53 7.17 -5.26 4.97
CA LEU A 53 6.38 -4.65 6.04
C LEU A 53 5.60 -5.72 6.83
N ARG A 54 4.98 -6.68 6.13
CA ARG A 54 4.30 -7.83 6.78
C ARG A 54 5.27 -8.70 7.56
N ALA A 55 6.44 -9.00 7.00
CA ALA A 55 7.48 -9.78 7.67
C ALA A 55 8.02 -9.07 8.92
N ALA A 56 8.21 -7.75 8.85
CA ALA A 56 8.60 -6.93 10.01
C ALA A 56 7.50 -6.93 11.07
N ALA A 57 6.23 -6.73 10.68
CA ALA A 57 5.10 -6.78 11.61
C ALA A 57 4.96 -8.16 12.28
N ALA A 58 5.19 -9.25 11.55
CA ALA A 58 5.17 -10.60 12.11
C ALA A 58 6.27 -10.84 13.16
N ARG A 59 7.48 -10.30 12.95
CA ARG A 59 8.58 -10.38 13.92
C ARG A 59 8.24 -9.64 15.22
N VAL A 60 7.66 -8.44 15.11
CA VAL A 60 7.25 -7.63 16.27
C VAL A 60 6.06 -8.26 17.00
N LYS A 61 5.16 -8.95 16.30
CA LYS A 61 4.08 -9.74 16.93
C LYS A 61 4.62 -10.85 17.84
N GLY A 62 5.77 -11.44 17.49
CA GLY A 62 6.45 -12.42 18.33
C GLY A 62 6.97 -11.83 19.65
N SER A 63 7.41 -10.57 19.68
CA SER A 63 7.96 -9.91 20.87
C SER A 63 6.91 -9.23 21.76
N LEU A 64 5.64 -9.19 21.34
CA LEU A 64 4.54 -8.67 22.16
C LEU A 64 4.23 -9.60 23.35
N SER A 65 3.92 -9.01 24.51
CA SER A 65 3.53 -9.75 25.71
C SER A 65 2.28 -10.62 25.46
N PRO A 66 2.08 -11.71 26.22
CA PRO A 66 0.99 -12.67 25.97
C PRO A 66 -0.40 -12.04 25.92
N GLU A 67 -0.59 -10.94 26.66
CA GLU A 67 -1.82 -10.16 26.77
C GLU A 67 -2.19 -9.49 25.44
N PHE A 68 -1.19 -8.97 24.70
CA PHE A 68 -1.43 -8.30 23.40
C PHE A 68 -1.42 -9.26 22.21
N ARG A 69 -1.03 -10.53 22.39
CA ARG A 69 -1.02 -11.52 21.30
C ARG A 69 -2.42 -11.96 20.88
N GLN A 70 -3.38 -11.90 21.81
CA GLN A 70 -4.78 -12.29 21.61
C GLN A 70 -5.65 -11.12 21.12
N LEU A 71 -5.16 -9.88 21.27
CA LEU A 71 -5.87 -8.67 20.89
C LEU A 71 -5.57 -8.29 19.44
N GLY A 72 -6.60 -7.82 18.73
CA GLY A 72 -6.48 -7.22 17.41
C GLY A 72 -5.81 -5.85 17.47
N ALA A 73 -5.29 -5.37 16.32
CA ALA A 73 -4.60 -4.07 16.25
C ALA A 73 -5.48 -2.89 16.73
N VAL A 74 -6.80 -2.96 16.51
CA VAL A 74 -7.75 -1.93 16.95
C VAL A 74 -7.86 -1.90 18.48
N GLU A 75 -7.88 -3.06 19.12
CA GLU A 75 -8.00 -3.22 20.59
C GLU A 75 -6.73 -2.77 21.30
N ILE A 76 -5.55 -3.11 20.75
CA ILE A 76 -4.25 -2.62 21.26
C ILE A 76 -4.21 -1.08 21.23
N MET A 77 -4.67 -0.48 20.13
CA MET A 77 -4.65 0.97 19.98
C MET A 77 -5.68 1.67 20.88
N ALA A 78 -6.82 1.03 21.18
CA ALA A 78 -7.79 1.51 22.17
C ALA A 78 -7.20 1.47 23.59
N PHE A 79 -6.60 0.34 23.97
CA PHE A 79 -5.92 0.18 25.26
C PHE A 79 -4.82 1.23 25.49
N LEU A 80 -3.94 1.46 24.51
CA LEU A 80 -2.87 2.45 24.62
C LEU A 80 -3.36 3.90 24.70
N ARG A 81 -4.55 4.19 24.15
CA ARG A 81 -5.19 5.51 24.26
C ARG A 81 -5.93 5.72 25.58
N GLY A 82 -6.08 4.67 26.40
CA GLY A 82 -6.89 4.72 27.62
C GLY A 82 -8.40 4.71 27.34
N ASP A 83 -8.82 4.34 26.12
CA ASP A 83 -10.23 4.11 25.81
C ASP A 83 -10.64 2.78 26.47
N GLU A 84 -11.70 2.79 27.29
CA GLU A 84 -12.26 1.56 27.85
C GLU A 84 -12.62 0.60 26.70
N PRO A 85 -12.20 -0.67 26.72
CA PRO A 85 -12.47 -1.57 25.61
C PRO A 85 -13.98 -1.68 25.40
N ALA A 86 -14.45 -1.19 24.25
CA ALA A 86 -15.85 -1.29 23.87
C ALA A 86 -16.30 -2.76 23.98
N PRO A 87 -17.47 -3.04 24.60
CA PRO A 87 -17.90 -4.39 24.84
C PRO A 87 -17.96 -5.15 23.52
N THR A 88 -17.32 -6.32 23.52
CA THR A 88 -17.34 -7.32 22.45
C THR A 88 -18.74 -7.44 21.88
N SER A 89 -18.96 -6.89 20.68
CA SER A 89 -20.11 -7.29 19.89
C SER A 89 -19.85 -8.72 19.43
N LEU A 90 -20.38 -9.67 20.22
CA LEU A 90 -20.59 -11.06 19.85
C LEU A 90 -21.01 -11.12 18.39
N ARG A 91 -20.11 -11.58 17.51
CA ARG A 91 -20.52 -12.00 16.17
C ARG A 91 -21.37 -13.25 16.35
N ARG A 92 -22.69 -13.03 16.41
CA ARG A 92 -23.71 -14.07 16.26
C ARG A 92 -23.37 -14.89 15.02
N GLY A 93 -23.37 -16.21 15.22
CA GLY A 93 -23.09 -17.20 14.21
C GLY A 93 -23.88 -16.97 12.92
N HIS A 94 -23.20 -17.20 11.81
CA HIS A 94 -23.85 -17.46 10.54
C HIS A 94 -23.91 -18.98 10.38
N ARG A 95 -25.14 -19.48 10.22
CA ARG A 95 -25.46 -20.82 9.73
C ARG A 95 -24.77 -21.10 8.40
#